data_AF-A0A938SBB7-F1
#
_entry.id   AF-A0A938SBB7-F1
#
_cell.length_a   1.000
_cell.length_b   1.000
_cell.length_c   1.000
_cell.angle_alpha   90.00
_cell.angle_beta   90.00
_cell.angle_gamma   90.00
#
_symmetry.space_group_name_H-M   'P 1'
#
loop_
_entity.id
_entity.type
_entity.pdbx_description
1 polymer ?
#
loop_
_entity_poly.entity_id
_entity_poly.type
_entity_poly.pdbx_seq_one_letter_code
_entity_poly.pdbx_strand_id
1 'polypeptide(L)'
;MTLPTEELSVAGGAGATQAGANGSTAVHSTPYLEIRGPSDPLLHDTETIQWHGLGFAPFQATADLKAHGNTAYQIAQPAFTSESFAWDTRTVPDGVYDLRVAARDADGRLIVEETQTVLVNNAAIWHAGTISADETWAADRVHIVESNATIGQGARVTVSPGAIVKFARGTSLTVADGGFLDALGAAESPIVFTSLQDDSAGGDTNLDAAASVPLPGDWVGIPVQGSGQFTTNEFVDLRYLATTHAGALPGNQVWAGTVLHHVTDNVIVPDGMALTINPGAVVKFDANKGITVQSGGTLIAQGSLVQPITFTSIKDDSVAGDSNGDGSVTAPAPGDWTWLFMDGGQATIDHALLRYGAGPTTVGDGSDIGVVRTKGSAVVTLANSVIHDSFWGGVTAWEGGDVTVTNTLILGAERAVTSDGGAVRLAHCTLDANHFGLWPHGGRLEVTNSTITNSTNKNVNGGPDVRYSNIWSPSGDSYELGVNGNISVDPLFKDAERGNYRLGYRSPLIDAADGTAGPATDFAGASRYDDPRTANTGVATPGGAFADMGAFEFVETADSNVDLLVTSVTGPSAAVAGEQATIEWTITNVGTGPAFGPW
;
A
#
# COMPACT_ATOMS: atom_id res chain seq x y z
N MET A 1 -1.63 31.01 12.33
CA MET A 1 -0.32 31.66 12.47
C MET A 1 0.11 31.49 13.91
N THR A 2 1.12 30.67 14.16
CA THR A 2 1.65 30.43 15.52
C THR A 2 3.02 31.08 15.54
N LEU A 3 3.09 32.34 15.95
CA LEU A 3 4.37 33.04 16.09
C LEU A 3 5.07 32.54 17.36
N PRO A 4 6.41 32.51 17.42
CA PRO A 4 7.13 32.26 18.66
C PRO A 4 6.69 33.31 19.69
N THR A 5 5.96 32.90 20.73
CA THR A 5 5.38 33.82 21.73
C THR A 5 6.43 34.55 22.55
N GLU A 6 7.67 34.07 22.52
CA GLU A 6 8.79 34.62 23.30
C GLU A 6 9.40 35.89 22.67
N GLU A 7 9.12 36.19 21.39
CA GLU A 7 9.75 37.29 20.62
C GLU A 7 8.82 38.49 20.35
N LEU A 8 7.56 38.41 20.78
CA LEU A 8 6.52 39.42 20.53
C LEU A 8 6.14 40.16 21.81
N SER A 9 6.32 41.47 21.82
CA SER A 9 5.57 42.32 22.77
C SER A 9 4.34 42.89 22.07
N VAL A 10 3.19 42.74 22.70
CA VAL A 10 1.99 43.51 22.35
C VAL A 10 1.92 44.70 23.31
N ALA A 11 2.09 45.91 22.78
CA ALA A 11 1.93 47.15 23.53
C ALA A 11 0.66 47.87 23.05
N GLY A 12 -0.33 47.93 23.94
CA GLY A 12 -1.64 48.55 23.68
C GLY A 12 -2.78 47.51 23.67
N GLY A 13 -3.68 47.63 24.65
CA GLY A 13 -4.82 46.74 24.88
C GLY A 13 -5.22 46.65 26.36
N ALA A 14 -4.24 46.69 27.27
CA ALA A 14 -4.48 46.81 28.70
C ALA A 14 -4.46 48.29 29.12
N GLY A 15 -5.56 49.01 28.86
CA GLY A 15 -5.73 50.40 29.32
C GLY A 15 -6.67 51.28 28.49
N ALA A 16 -7.15 50.85 27.32
CA ALA A 16 -8.11 51.60 26.54
C ALA A 16 -9.54 51.16 26.88
N THR A 17 -10.38 52.10 27.34
CA THR A 17 -11.77 51.85 27.76
C THR A 17 -12.77 51.77 26.60
N GLN A 18 -12.32 51.66 25.34
CA GLN A 18 -13.18 51.55 24.16
C GLN A 18 -12.71 50.41 23.23
N ALA A 19 -13.65 49.59 22.79
CA ALA A 19 -13.43 48.58 21.76
C ALA A 19 -13.01 49.27 20.44
N GLY A 20 -11.88 48.86 19.85
CA GLY A 20 -11.37 49.39 18.58
C GLY A 20 -10.12 50.30 18.66
N ALA A 21 -9.44 50.41 19.81
CA ALA A 21 -8.19 51.16 19.90
C ALA A 21 -7.00 50.39 19.28
N ASN A 22 -6.14 51.10 18.53
CA ASN A 22 -4.95 50.53 17.88
C ASN A 22 -3.96 49.97 18.92
N GLY A 23 -3.72 48.66 18.89
CA GLY A 23 -2.57 48.02 19.56
C GLY A 23 -1.36 47.99 18.62
N SER A 24 -0.15 47.95 19.20
CA SER A 24 1.10 47.75 18.45
C SER A 24 1.75 46.42 18.83
N THR A 25 2.24 45.69 17.84
CA THR A 25 3.08 44.50 18.02
C THR A 25 4.51 44.86 17.66
N ALA A 26 5.47 44.51 18.51
CA ALA A 26 6.90 44.70 18.26
C ALA A 26 7.64 43.36 18.38
N VAL A 27 8.49 43.08 17.39
CA VAL A 27 9.43 41.94 17.37
C VAL A 27 10.77 42.46 17.89
N HIS A 28 11.31 41.85 18.94
CA HIS A 28 12.32 42.53 19.78
C HIS A 28 13.78 42.43 19.33
N SER A 29 14.20 41.45 18.53
CA SER A 29 15.60 41.50 18.04
C SER A 29 15.99 40.61 16.86
N THR A 30 15.13 39.72 16.37
CA THR A 30 15.46 38.89 15.20
C THR A 30 14.39 39.03 14.11
N PRO A 31 14.74 39.61 12.94
CA PRO A 31 13.84 39.63 11.80
C PRO A 31 13.46 38.19 11.38
N TYR A 32 12.18 37.96 11.14
CA TYR A 32 11.62 36.64 10.82
C TYR A 32 11.10 36.63 9.38
N LEU A 33 11.44 35.60 8.62
CA LEU A 33 11.04 35.42 7.22
C LEU A 33 10.51 34.00 7.02
N GLU A 34 9.41 33.85 6.27
CA GLU A 34 8.79 32.56 5.97
C GLU A 34 8.17 32.60 4.57
N ILE A 35 8.48 31.62 3.71
CA ILE A 35 7.78 31.44 2.43
C ILE A 35 6.46 30.69 2.71
N ARG A 36 5.36 31.20 2.17
CA ARG A 36 3.98 30.70 2.40
C ARG A 36 3.37 30.05 1.18
N GLY A 37 3.88 30.41 0.00
CA GLY A 37 3.41 29.91 -1.28
C GLY A 37 4.55 29.91 -2.29
N PRO A 38 4.56 28.95 -3.22
CA PRO A 38 3.44 28.06 -3.55
C PRO A 38 3.34 26.86 -2.60
N SER A 39 2.12 26.36 -2.37
CA SER A 39 1.87 25.19 -1.52
C SER A 39 2.15 23.87 -2.24
N ASP A 40 1.91 23.85 -3.55
CA ASP A 40 2.39 22.79 -4.43
C ASP A 40 3.82 23.15 -4.85
N PRO A 41 4.82 22.28 -4.62
CA PRO A 41 6.18 22.55 -5.04
C PRO A 41 6.38 22.36 -6.56
N LEU A 42 5.45 21.72 -7.29
CA LEU A 42 5.55 21.51 -8.74
C LEU A 42 4.86 22.66 -9.49
N LEU A 43 5.66 23.41 -10.26
CA LEU A 43 5.34 24.74 -10.79
C LEU A 43 5.34 24.76 -12.31
N HIS A 44 4.44 25.57 -12.87
CA HIS A 44 4.39 25.83 -14.30
C HIS A 44 3.76 27.19 -14.63
N ASP A 45 3.98 27.66 -15.86
CA ASP A 45 3.45 28.91 -16.38
C ASP A 45 3.71 30.14 -15.48
N THR A 46 2.73 30.53 -14.65
CA THR A 46 2.83 31.71 -13.80
C THR A 46 2.35 31.38 -12.40
N GLU A 47 3.29 31.42 -11.46
CA GLU A 47 3.08 31.03 -10.08
C GLU A 47 3.03 32.22 -9.14
N THR A 48 2.20 32.12 -8.11
CA THR A 48 2.15 33.14 -7.06
C THR A 48 3.04 32.74 -5.90
N ILE A 49 4.18 33.43 -5.78
CA ILE A 49 5.10 33.30 -4.67
C ILE A 49 4.65 34.22 -3.54
N GLN A 50 4.49 33.68 -2.34
CA GLN A 50 4.06 34.45 -1.18
C GLN A 50 5.05 34.26 -0.04
N TRP A 51 5.37 35.33 0.67
CA TRP A 51 6.21 35.26 1.86
C TRP A 51 5.77 36.28 2.90
N HIS A 52 6.07 35.98 4.16
CA HIS A 52 5.85 36.87 5.29
C HIS A 52 7.17 37.27 5.90
N GLY A 53 7.27 38.55 6.26
CA GLY A 53 8.44 39.09 6.91
C GLY A 53 8.09 40.04 8.04
N LEU A 54 8.67 39.86 9.22
CA LEU A 54 8.44 40.68 10.41
C LEU A 54 9.76 41.20 11.00
N GLY A 55 9.75 42.40 11.58
CA GLY A 55 10.92 42.97 12.27
C GLY A 55 11.94 43.71 11.39
N PHE A 56 11.62 43.98 10.12
CA PHE A 56 12.56 44.58 9.15
C PHE A 56 12.60 46.11 9.10
N ALA A 57 11.63 46.80 9.72
CA ALA A 57 11.51 48.26 9.66
C ALA A 57 12.78 49.05 10.07
N PRO A 58 13.56 48.65 11.10
CA PRO A 58 14.79 49.35 11.48
C PRO A 58 15.90 49.29 10.44
N PHE A 59 15.87 48.31 9.54
CA PHE A 59 16.98 47.98 8.64
C PHE A 59 16.85 48.58 7.25
N GLN A 60 15.74 49.26 6.94
CA GLN A 60 15.39 49.69 5.58
C GLN A 60 15.56 48.55 4.54
N ALA A 61 15.17 47.33 4.94
CA ALA A 61 15.54 46.14 4.21
C ALA A 61 14.90 46.04 2.82
N THR A 62 15.58 45.35 1.91
CA THR A 62 15.06 44.89 0.62
C THR A 62 15.05 43.36 0.59
N ALA A 63 14.14 42.77 -0.19
CA ALA A 63 14.15 41.33 -0.44
C ALA A 63 14.70 41.03 -1.84
N ASP A 64 15.51 40.00 -1.94
CA ASP A 64 16.03 39.45 -3.19
C ASP A 64 15.44 38.05 -3.37
N LEU A 65 14.63 37.87 -4.42
CA LEU A 65 14.01 36.59 -4.76
C LEU A 65 14.73 35.96 -5.94
N LYS A 66 15.29 34.77 -5.72
CA LYS A 66 16.04 34.01 -6.71
C LYS A 66 15.62 32.54 -6.74
N ALA A 67 15.65 31.95 -7.93
CA ALA A 67 15.64 30.49 -8.09
C ALA A 67 17.08 30.01 -8.25
N HIS A 68 17.55 29.15 -7.34
CA HIS A 68 18.90 28.61 -7.33
C HIS A 68 18.89 27.15 -7.81
N GLY A 69 19.37 26.92 -9.03
CA GLY A 69 19.71 25.60 -9.55
C GLY A 69 21.22 25.53 -9.83
N ASN A 70 21.61 24.91 -10.96
CA ASN A 70 23.00 24.99 -11.47
C ASN A 70 23.46 26.44 -11.72
N THR A 71 22.50 27.30 -12.08
CA THR A 71 22.65 28.74 -12.22
C THR A 71 21.60 29.41 -11.33
N ALA A 72 21.94 30.54 -10.73
CA ALA A 72 20.98 31.36 -10.00
C ALA A 72 20.28 32.35 -10.97
N TYR A 73 18.95 32.34 -10.95
CA TYR A 73 18.12 33.23 -11.77
C TYR A 73 17.48 34.29 -10.89
N GLN A 74 17.67 35.56 -11.24
CA GLN A 74 17.02 36.67 -10.57
C GLN A 74 15.54 36.71 -10.96
N ILE A 75 14.65 36.51 -9.98
CA ILE A 75 13.20 36.58 -10.20
C ILE A 75 12.72 38.01 -9.93
N ALA A 76 13.02 38.53 -8.73
CA ALA A 76 12.55 39.87 -8.32
C ALA A 76 13.47 40.53 -7.28
N GLN A 77 13.48 41.85 -7.24
CA GLN A 77 14.12 42.66 -6.18
C GLN A 77 13.13 43.67 -5.59
N PRO A 78 12.06 43.24 -4.92
CA PRO A 78 11.07 44.15 -4.38
C PRO A 78 11.59 44.93 -3.16
N ALA A 79 11.04 46.13 -2.96
CA ALA A 79 11.01 46.71 -1.62
C ALA A 79 10.28 45.70 -0.72
N PHE A 80 10.74 45.49 0.52
CA PHE A 80 10.29 44.40 1.39
C PHE A 80 8.75 44.31 1.60
N THR A 81 8.01 45.33 1.19
CA THR A 81 6.55 45.47 1.23
C THR A 81 5.77 44.69 0.16
N SER A 82 6.21 43.51 -0.31
CA SER A 82 5.33 42.64 -1.12
C SER A 82 5.18 41.26 -0.49
N GLU A 83 3.95 40.91 -0.10
CA GLU A 83 3.56 39.63 0.50
C GLU A 83 3.18 38.57 -0.56
N SER A 84 3.09 38.98 -1.83
CA SER A 84 2.71 38.16 -2.97
C SER A 84 3.37 38.68 -4.25
N PHE A 85 3.92 37.79 -5.07
CA PHE A 85 4.63 38.09 -6.30
C PHE A 85 4.31 37.03 -7.38
N ALA A 86 4.02 37.47 -8.60
CA ALA A 86 3.78 36.56 -9.73
C ALA A 86 5.09 36.26 -10.47
N TRP A 87 5.51 35.00 -10.49
CA TRP A 87 6.68 34.52 -11.21
C TRP A 87 6.27 33.78 -12.48
N ASP A 88 6.69 34.27 -13.64
CA ASP A 88 6.64 33.51 -14.89
C ASP A 88 7.77 32.47 -14.92
N THR A 89 7.45 31.20 -14.66
CA THR A 89 8.43 30.10 -14.54
C THR A 89 9.08 29.74 -15.86
N ARG A 90 8.50 30.16 -17.00
CA ARG A 90 9.07 29.95 -18.34
C ARG A 90 10.35 30.77 -18.58
N THR A 91 10.70 31.64 -17.63
CA THR A 91 11.94 32.42 -17.62
C THR A 91 13.16 31.62 -17.16
N VAL A 92 12.96 30.41 -16.62
CA VAL A 92 14.03 29.48 -16.25
C VAL A 92 13.84 28.13 -16.98
N PRO A 93 14.92 27.37 -17.22
CA PRO A 93 14.79 25.99 -17.70
C PRO A 93 14.03 25.11 -16.71
N ASP A 94 13.39 24.06 -17.19
CA ASP A 94 12.75 23.07 -16.32
C ASP A 94 13.80 22.36 -15.45
N GLY A 95 13.42 22.04 -14.20
CA GLY A 95 14.29 21.41 -13.22
C GLY A 95 13.98 21.78 -11.77
N VAL A 96 14.83 21.31 -10.87
CA VAL A 96 14.72 21.54 -9.42
C VAL A 96 15.45 22.83 -9.04
N TYR A 97 14.80 23.67 -8.24
CA TYR A 97 15.33 24.94 -7.76
C TYR A 97 15.10 25.12 -6.27
N ASP A 98 16.09 25.67 -5.58
CA ASP A 98 15.88 26.32 -4.28
C ASP A 98 15.38 27.74 -4.54
N LEU A 99 14.11 27.99 -4.27
CA LEU A 99 13.55 29.34 -4.21
C LEU A 99 14.05 30.01 -2.93
N ARG A 100 14.82 31.09 -3.07
CA ARG A 100 15.42 31.81 -1.95
C ARG A 100 14.89 33.23 -1.88
N VAL A 101 14.32 33.57 -0.72
CA VAL A 101 14.01 34.95 -0.36
C VAL A 101 15.08 35.42 0.63
N ALA A 102 15.94 36.34 0.20
CA ALA A 102 17.01 36.88 1.02
C ALA A 102 16.71 38.34 1.42
N ALA A 103 16.51 38.60 2.71
CA ALA A 103 16.36 39.94 3.23
C ALA A 103 17.73 40.57 3.50
N ARG A 104 17.96 41.78 2.98
CA ARG A 104 19.25 42.49 3.09
C ARG A 104 19.07 43.90 3.63
N ASP A 105 20.05 44.39 4.39
CA ASP A 105 20.08 45.77 4.89
C ASP A 105 20.39 46.79 3.77
N ALA A 106 20.33 48.08 4.10
CA ALA A 106 20.61 49.17 3.15
C ALA A 106 22.04 49.14 2.54
N ASP A 107 22.99 48.45 3.17
CA ASP A 107 24.36 48.26 2.68
C ASP A 107 24.52 46.94 1.88
N GLY A 108 23.43 46.16 1.71
CA GLY A 108 23.39 44.90 0.99
C GLY A 108 23.81 43.66 1.80
N ARG A 109 24.02 43.79 3.11
CA ARG A 109 24.38 42.66 3.99
C ARG A 109 23.16 41.79 4.26
N LEU A 110 23.35 40.47 4.24
CA LEU A 110 22.29 39.51 4.54
C LEU A 110 21.85 39.63 6.01
N ILE A 111 20.55 39.74 6.22
CA ILE A 111 19.91 39.73 7.54
C ILE A 111 19.40 38.32 7.85
N VAL A 112 18.54 37.78 6.97
CA VAL A 112 17.96 36.44 7.04
C VAL A 112 17.63 35.97 5.63
N GLU A 113 17.68 34.67 5.41
CA GLU A 113 17.31 34.00 4.16
C GLU A 113 16.37 32.85 4.49
N GLU A 114 15.33 32.69 3.67
CA GLU A 114 14.45 31.52 3.71
C GLU A 114 14.50 30.81 2.37
N THR A 115 14.43 29.48 2.40
CA THR A 115 14.54 28.64 1.21
C THR A 115 13.39 27.63 1.15
N GLN A 116 12.82 27.46 -0.05
CA GLN A 116 11.87 26.40 -0.37
C GLN A 116 12.30 25.71 -1.66
N THR A 117 12.39 24.39 -1.66
CA THR A 117 12.63 23.64 -2.90
C THR A 117 11.35 23.58 -3.73
N VAL A 118 11.46 23.92 -5.02
CA VAL A 118 10.39 23.89 -6.01
C VAL A 118 10.89 23.19 -7.28
N LEU A 119 9.97 22.63 -8.04
CA LEU A 119 10.22 21.87 -9.26
C LEU A 119 9.51 22.60 -10.39
N VAL A 120 10.21 22.99 -11.45
CA VAL A 120 9.64 23.73 -12.57
C VAL A 120 9.51 22.81 -13.78
N ASN A 121 8.29 22.66 -14.30
CA ASN A 121 8.03 21.87 -15.51
C ASN A 121 7.05 22.58 -16.46
N ASN A 122 7.60 23.33 -17.41
CA ASN A 122 6.84 23.97 -18.50
C ASN A 122 6.82 23.12 -19.79
N ALA A 123 7.53 21.98 -19.82
CA ALA A 123 7.53 21.06 -20.95
C ALA A 123 6.23 20.27 -21.08
N ALA A 124 5.52 20.02 -19.97
CA ALA A 124 4.20 19.39 -19.97
C ALA A 124 3.07 20.36 -20.37
N ILE A 125 1.90 19.81 -20.69
CA ILE A 125 0.66 20.56 -20.90
C ILE A 125 -0.24 20.33 -19.69
N TRP A 126 -0.59 21.40 -18.99
CA TRP A 126 -1.34 21.36 -17.73
C TRP A 126 -2.82 21.64 -17.95
N HIS A 127 -3.67 20.84 -17.29
CA HIS A 127 -5.11 20.84 -17.44
C HIS A 127 -5.80 20.94 -16.07
N ALA A 128 -6.78 21.84 -15.99
CA ALA A 128 -7.60 22.07 -14.80
C ALA A 128 -8.97 22.64 -15.17
N GLY A 129 -9.94 22.54 -14.26
CA GLY A 129 -11.22 23.21 -14.39
C GLY A 129 -12.06 22.71 -15.58
N THR A 130 -12.85 23.60 -16.19
CA THR A 130 -13.77 23.21 -17.28
C THR A 130 -13.15 23.41 -18.66
N ILE A 131 -13.05 22.33 -19.43
CA ILE A 131 -12.73 22.34 -20.85
C ILE A 131 -14.01 22.63 -21.61
N SER A 132 -14.15 23.87 -22.09
CA SER A 132 -15.38 24.37 -22.73
C SER A 132 -15.34 24.39 -24.26
N ALA A 133 -14.25 23.92 -24.87
CA ALA A 133 -14.04 23.89 -26.30
C ALA A 133 -13.30 22.61 -26.69
N ASP A 134 -13.33 22.29 -27.98
CA ASP A 134 -12.64 21.12 -28.49
C ASP A 134 -11.12 21.25 -28.32
N GLU A 135 -10.50 20.18 -27.85
CA GLU A 135 -9.05 20.08 -27.65
C GLU A 135 -8.51 18.80 -28.28
N THR A 136 -7.24 18.84 -28.67
CA THR A 136 -6.49 17.64 -29.06
C THR A 136 -5.30 17.50 -28.13
N TRP A 137 -5.25 16.38 -27.41
CA TRP A 137 -4.13 16.00 -26.58
C TRP A 137 -3.20 15.12 -27.42
N ALA A 138 -2.07 15.68 -27.82
CA ALA A 138 -1.15 15.09 -28.77
C ALA A 138 -0.05 14.27 -28.06
N ALA A 139 0.61 13.38 -28.80
CA ALA A 139 1.67 12.51 -28.26
C ALA A 139 3.05 13.18 -28.21
N ASP A 140 3.16 14.45 -28.60
CA ASP A 140 4.43 15.18 -28.62
C ASP A 140 4.85 15.70 -27.24
N ARG A 141 3.92 15.78 -26.28
CA ARG A 141 4.15 16.20 -24.90
C ARG A 141 3.30 15.37 -23.93
N VAL A 142 3.74 15.32 -22.68
CA VAL A 142 2.95 14.74 -21.59
C VAL A 142 1.86 15.74 -21.19
N HIS A 143 0.64 15.25 -21.04
CA HIS A 143 -0.49 16.01 -20.50
C HIS A 143 -0.65 15.71 -19.02
N ILE A 144 -0.92 16.73 -18.19
CA ILE A 144 -1.09 16.58 -16.75
C ILE A 144 -2.43 17.19 -16.35
N VAL A 145 -3.24 16.42 -15.65
CA VAL A 145 -4.45 16.89 -14.95
C VAL A 145 -4.05 17.16 -13.50
N GLU A 146 -3.79 18.43 -13.18
CA GLU A 146 -3.28 18.88 -11.86
C GLU A 146 -4.38 19.00 -10.81
N SER A 147 -5.61 19.23 -11.25
CA SER A 147 -6.80 19.32 -10.39
C SER A 147 -8.00 18.78 -11.14
N ASN A 148 -9.14 18.62 -10.45
CA ASN A 148 -10.35 18.12 -11.09
C ASN A 148 -10.68 18.90 -12.37
N ALA A 149 -10.69 18.17 -13.49
CA ALA A 149 -11.01 18.69 -14.81
C ALA A 149 -12.37 18.15 -15.27
N THR A 150 -13.09 18.94 -16.07
CA THR A 150 -14.40 18.57 -16.60
C THR A 150 -14.48 18.89 -18.08
N ILE A 151 -14.73 17.89 -18.92
CA ILE A 151 -15.09 18.07 -20.32
C ILE A 151 -16.55 18.51 -20.36
N GLY A 152 -16.75 19.81 -20.64
CA GLY A 152 -18.05 20.45 -20.60
C GLY A 152 -18.99 20.00 -21.72
N GLN A 153 -20.26 20.38 -21.59
CA GLN A 153 -21.29 20.08 -22.58
C GLN A 153 -20.88 20.57 -23.98
N GLY A 154 -20.91 19.67 -24.97
CA GLY A 154 -20.58 19.97 -26.36
C GLY A 154 -19.09 20.03 -26.67
N ALA A 155 -18.21 20.02 -25.66
CA ALA A 155 -16.76 19.98 -25.86
C ALA A 155 -16.29 18.55 -26.16
N ARG A 156 -15.31 18.43 -27.05
CA ARG A 156 -14.65 17.17 -27.41
C ARG A 156 -13.16 17.24 -27.14
N VAL A 157 -12.66 16.37 -26.27
CA VAL A 157 -11.23 16.10 -26.11
C VAL A 157 -10.87 14.88 -26.93
N THR A 158 -9.94 15.04 -27.87
CA THR A 158 -9.38 13.93 -28.66
C THR A 158 -7.99 13.61 -28.16
N VAL A 159 -7.77 12.41 -27.63
CA VAL A 159 -6.47 11.93 -27.19
C VAL A 159 -5.83 11.11 -28.30
N SER A 160 -4.69 11.58 -28.81
CA SER A 160 -4.02 10.98 -29.96
C SER A 160 -3.32 9.66 -29.59
N PRO A 161 -3.23 8.67 -30.49
CA PRO A 161 -2.41 7.47 -30.27
C PRO A 161 -0.99 7.83 -29.79
N GLY A 162 -0.51 7.14 -28.77
CA GLY A 162 0.81 7.39 -28.15
C GLY A 162 0.83 8.50 -27.10
N ALA A 163 -0.28 9.21 -26.88
CA ALA A 163 -0.33 10.27 -25.87
C ALA A 163 -0.29 9.69 -24.44
N ILE A 164 0.33 10.46 -23.55
CA ILE A 164 0.47 10.14 -22.13
C ILE A 164 -0.23 11.23 -21.33
N VAL A 165 -1.19 10.82 -20.52
CA VAL A 165 -1.98 11.69 -19.65
C VAL A 165 -1.74 11.25 -18.20
N LYS A 166 -1.22 12.17 -17.39
CA LYS A 166 -0.90 11.96 -15.99
C LYS A 166 -1.87 12.71 -15.08
N PHE A 167 -2.17 12.16 -13.92
CA PHE A 167 -3.12 12.72 -12.96
C PHE A 167 -2.46 12.97 -11.61
N ALA A 168 -2.60 14.18 -11.08
CA ALA A 168 -2.24 14.44 -9.69
C ALA A 168 -3.13 13.63 -8.74
N ARG A 169 -2.65 13.41 -7.50
CA ARG A 169 -3.35 12.55 -6.54
C ARG A 169 -4.75 13.08 -6.21
N GLY A 170 -5.73 12.17 -6.12
CA GLY A 170 -7.12 12.48 -5.80
C GLY A 170 -7.89 13.22 -6.90
N THR A 171 -7.31 13.41 -8.08
CA THR A 171 -7.96 14.13 -9.19
C THR A 171 -8.79 13.24 -10.10
N SER A 172 -9.70 13.85 -10.85
CA SER A 172 -10.54 13.20 -11.85
C SER A 172 -10.61 14.02 -13.14
N LEU A 173 -10.86 13.32 -14.25
CA LEU A 173 -11.33 13.93 -15.50
C LEU A 173 -12.78 13.53 -15.72
N THR A 174 -13.71 14.41 -15.36
CA THR A 174 -15.13 14.15 -15.52
C THR A 174 -15.57 14.42 -16.96
N VAL A 175 -16.23 13.46 -17.59
CA VAL A 175 -16.97 13.68 -18.85
C VAL A 175 -18.40 14.07 -18.47
N ALA A 176 -18.72 15.36 -18.52
CA ALA A 176 -20.04 15.86 -18.15
C ALA A 176 -21.13 15.44 -19.15
N ASP A 177 -22.39 15.69 -18.80
CA ASP A 177 -23.53 15.44 -19.69
C ASP A 177 -23.35 16.15 -21.05
N GLY A 178 -23.31 15.36 -22.12
CA GLY A 178 -23.09 15.83 -23.48
C GLY A 178 -21.64 16.23 -23.82
N GLY A 179 -20.65 15.93 -22.98
CA GLY A 179 -19.22 16.03 -23.29
C GLY A 179 -18.65 14.77 -23.93
N PHE A 180 -17.52 14.87 -24.63
CA PHE A 180 -16.91 13.76 -25.38
C PHE A 180 -15.41 13.63 -25.09
N LEU A 181 -14.97 12.45 -24.67
CA LEU A 181 -13.57 12.04 -24.58
C LEU A 181 -13.32 10.91 -25.57
N ASP A 182 -12.61 11.18 -26.65
CA ASP A 182 -12.26 10.20 -27.68
C ASP A 182 -10.78 9.79 -27.51
N ALA A 183 -10.54 8.58 -27.00
CA ALA A 183 -9.21 8.01 -26.80
C ALA A 183 -9.08 6.69 -27.55
N LEU A 184 -8.64 6.75 -28.81
CA LEU A 184 -8.51 5.57 -29.66
C LEU A 184 -7.02 5.28 -29.90
N GLY A 185 -6.43 4.43 -29.06
CA GLY A 185 -5.03 4.06 -29.16
C GLY A 185 -4.73 3.15 -30.37
N ALA A 186 -3.45 2.85 -30.59
CA ALA A 186 -2.99 1.89 -31.59
C ALA A 186 -2.01 0.88 -30.97
N ALA A 187 -1.90 -0.32 -31.54
CA ALA A 187 -1.02 -1.39 -31.02
C ALA A 187 0.44 -0.93 -30.79
N GLU A 188 0.99 -0.17 -31.74
CA GLU A 188 2.37 0.33 -31.68
C GLU A 188 2.48 1.70 -30.97
N SER A 189 1.36 2.29 -30.56
CA SER A 189 1.28 3.60 -29.92
C SER A 189 0.04 3.64 -29.01
N PRO A 190 0.06 2.88 -27.90
CA PRO A 190 -1.04 2.88 -26.95
C PRO A 190 -1.17 4.24 -26.28
N ILE A 191 -2.39 4.60 -25.88
CA ILE A 191 -2.64 5.76 -25.01
C ILE A 191 -2.50 5.31 -23.57
N VAL A 192 -1.82 6.09 -22.74
CA VAL A 192 -1.65 5.78 -21.31
C VAL A 192 -2.26 6.89 -20.46
N PHE A 193 -3.24 6.53 -19.61
CA PHE A 193 -3.72 7.37 -18.51
C PHE A 193 -3.17 6.80 -17.19
N THR A 194 -2.44 7.61 -16.43
CA THR A 194 -1.67 7.12 -15.28
C THR A 194 -1.48 8.16 -14.17
N SER A 195 -0.93 7.74 -13.03
CA SER A 195 -0.57 8.65 -11.93
C SER A 195 0.56 9.61 -12.35
N LEU A 196 0.57 10.82 -11.80
CA LEU A 196 1.68 11.76 -11.94
C LEU A 196 3.00 11.18 -11.42
N GLN A 197 2.93 10.26 -10.45
CA GLN A 197 4.08 9.55 -9.87
C GLN A 197 4.59 8.38 -10.75
N ASP A 198 3.95 8.08 -11.89
CA ASP A 198 4.35 6.97 -12.76
C ASP A 198 5.48 7.34 -13.72
N ASP A 199 6.73 7.14 -13.30
CA ASP A 199 7.91 7.35 -14.13
C ASP A 199 7.99 6.42 -15.35
N SER A 200 7.30 5.27 -15.32
CA SER A 200 7.37 4.29 -16.40
C SER A 200 6.70 4.76 -17.70
N ALA A 201 5.83 5.77 -17.61
CA ALA A 201 5.17 6.38 -18.76
C ALA A 201 5.49 7.88 -18.79
N GLY A 202 6.12 8.36 -19.86
CA GLY A 202 6.43 9.79 -20.02
C GLY A 202 7.59 10.30 -19.16
N GLY A 203 8.26 9.41 -18.42
CA GLY A 203 9.39 9.75 -17.56
C GLY A 203 8.99 10.47 -16.28
N ASP A 204 9.99 10.89 -15.51
CA ASP A 204 9.85 11.66 -14.28
C ASP A 204 9.32 13.07 -14.58
N THR A 205 7.99 13.20 -14.58
CA THR A 205 7.29 14.44 -14.99
C THR A 205 7.02 15.36 -13.79
N ASN A 206 7.05 14.79 -12.58
CA ASN A 206 7.00 15.49 -11.30
C ASN A 206 8.39 15.88 -10.77
N LEU A 207 9.47 15.44 -11.43
CA LEU A 207 10.87 15.81 -11.18
C LEU A 207 11.40 15.41 -9.79
N ASP A 208 10.80 14.38 -9.17
CA ASP A 208 11.18 13.91 -7.85
C ASP A 208 12.08 12.67 -7.86
N ALA A 209 12.57 12.28 -9.05
CA ALA A 209 13.32 11.06 -9.28
C ALA A 209 12.56 9.85 -8.70
N ALA A 210 13.22 8.97 -7.95
CA ALA A 210 12.57 7.80 -7.36
C ALA A 210 11.91 8.08 -5.99
N ALA A 211 11.69 9.36 -5.63
CA ALA A 211 11.16 9.71 -4.31
C ALA A 211 9.70 9.29 -4.12
N SER A 212 8.92 9.26 -5.19
CA SER A 212 7.56 8.71 -5.19
C SER A 212 7.42 7.54 -6.15
N VAL A 213 6.41 6.72 -5.88
CA VAL A 213 5.98 5.62 -6.75
C VAL A 213 4.46 5.67 -6.85
N PRO A 214 3.89 5.27 -7.99
CA PRO A 214 2.45 5.31 -8.17
C PRO A 214 1.76 4.25 -7.31
N LEU A 215 0.66 4.61 -6.68
CA LEU A 215 -0.17 3.72 -5.88
C LEU A 215 -1.50 3.44 -6.61
N PRO A 216 -2.02 2.20 -6.57
CA PRO A 216 -3.38 1.94 -7.02
C PRO A 216 -4.38 2.91 -6.37
N GLY A 217 -5.22 3.59 -7.14
CA GLY A 217 -6.16 4.59 -6.61
C GLY A 217 -5.57 5.98 -6.38
N ASP A 218 -4.34 6.25 -6.83
CA ASP A 218 -3.74 7.59 -6.82
C ASP A 218 -4.70 8.64 -7.43
N TRP A 219 -5.48 8.28 -8.44
CA TRP A 219 -6.48 9.19 -9.03
C TRP A 219 -7.85 8.51 -9.17
N VAL A 220 -8.90 9.32 -9.22
CA VAL A 220 -10.30 8.85 -9.10
C VAL A 220 -10.80 8.14 -10.36
N GLY A 221 -10.20 8.43 -11.52
CA GLY A 221 -10.62 7.89 -12.80
C GLY A 221 -11.29 8.93 -13.70
N ILE A 222 -12.11 8.42 -14.64
CA ILE A 222 -12.81 9.20 -15.67
C ILE A 222 -14.32 8.98 -15.53
N PRO A 223 -15.00 9.65 -14.57
CA PRO A 223 -16.44 9.50 -14.41
C PRO A 223 -17.19 10.04 -15.64
N VAL A 224 -18.14 9.27 -16.15
CA VAL A 224 -19.01 9.69 -17.26
C VAL A 224 -20.41 9.96 -16.72
N GLN A 225 -20.93 11.16 -16.96
CA GLN A 225 -22.22 11.61 -16.46
C GLN A 225 -23.25 11.78 -17.58
N GLY A 226 -24.50 11.44 -17.29
CA GLY A 226 -25.63 11.66 -18.22
C GLY A 226 -25.38 11.01 -19.59
N SER A 227 -25.42 11.83 -20.64
CA SER A 227 -25.17 11.46 -22.03
C SER A 227 -23.71 11.65 -22.48
N GLY A 228 -22.80 11.98 -21.56
CA GLY A 228 -21.37 12.07 -21.86
C GLY A 228 -20.81 10.76 -22.42
N GLN A 229 -19.71 10.84 -23.18
CA GLN A 229 -19.13 9.68 -23.85
C GLN A 229 -17.62 9.60 -23.62
N PHE A 230 -17.16 8.45 -23.11
CA PHE A 230 -15.75 8.09 -23.12
C PHE A 230 -15.55 6.94 -24.10
N THR A 231 -15.03 7.25 -25.29
CA THR A 231 -14.80 6.29 -26.37
C THR A 231 -13.39 5.73 -26.27
N THR A 232 -13.25 4.42 -26.04
CA THR A 232 -11.96 3.73 -25.93
C THR A 232 -11.88 2.46 -26.78
N ASN A 233 -10.66 1.93 -26.94
CA ASN A 233 -10.38 0.61 -27.52
C ASN A 233 -9.35 -0.15 -26.66
N GLU A 234 -8.96 -1.35 -27.10
CA GLU A 234 -8.01 -2.23 -26.41
C GLU A 234 -6.58 -1.69 -26.27
N PHE A 235 -6.27 -0.56 -26.91
CA PHE A 235 -4.95 0.09 -26.87
C PHE A 235 -4.94 1.33 -25.96
N VAL A 236 -5.90 1.42 -25.04
CA VAL A 236 -5.91 2.39 -23.95
C VAL A 236 -5.56 1.67 -22.65
N ASP A 237 -4.48 2.11 -22.02
CA ASP A 237 -4.02 1.61 -20.74
C ASP A 237 -4.45 2.58 -19.62
N LEU A 238 -5.23 2.09 -18.67
CA LEU A 238 -5.69 2.83 -17.49
C LEU A 238 -4.98 2.28 -16.26
N ARG A 239 -4.09 3.07 -15.66
CA ARG A 239 -3.26 2.65 -14.53
C ARG A 239 -3.53 3.49 -13.30
N TYR A 240 -3.41 2.90 -12.11
CA TYR A 240 -3.42 3.62 -10.83
C TYR A 240 -4.68 4.42 -10.52
N LEU A 241 -5.77 4.18 -11.25
CA LEU A 241 -7.09 4.70 -10.93
C LEU A 241 -7.80 3.88 -9.86
N ALA A 242 -8.84 4.46 -9.28
CA ALA A 242 -9.88 3.74 -8.55
C ALA A 242 -11.04 3.34 -9.47
N THR A 243 -11.65 2.19 -9.22
CA THR A 243 -12.87 1.72 -9.90
C THR A 243 -13.81 1.04 -8.91
N THR A 244 -15.11 1.26 -9.07
CA THR A 244 -16.12 0.71 -8.16
C THR A 244 -16.78 -0.54 -8.73
N HIS A 245 -17.03 -1.53 -7.86
CA HIS A 245 -17.69 -2.79 -8.20
C HIS A 245 -18.91 -3.03 -7.32
N ALA A 246 -19.98 -3.53 -7.94
CA ALA A 246 -21.24 -3.86 -7.29
C ALA A 246 -22.06 -4.83 -8.15
N GLY A 247 -22.87 -5.67 -7.51
CA GLY A 247 -23.85 -6.52 -8.18
C GLY A 247 -23.26 -7.70 -8.95
N ALA A 248 -24.10 -8.30 -9.78
CA ALA A 248 -23.71 -9.45 -10.61
C ALA A 248 -22.84 -9.03 -11.79
N LEU A 249 -21.78 -9.79 -12.04
CA LEU A 249 -20.94 -9.56 -13.21
C LEU A 249 -21.78 -9.70 -14.51
N PRO A 250 -21.71 -8.73 -15.42
CA PRO A 250 -22.41 -8.80 -16.72
C PRO A 250 -21.73 -9.78 -17.70
N GLY A 251 -20.55 -10.29 -17.36
CA GLY A 251 -19.71 -11.15 -18.17
C GLY A 251 -18.40 -11.45 -17.44
N ASN A 252 -17.49 -12.17 -18.09
CA ASN A 252 -16.13 -12.35 -17.55
C ASN A 252 -15.45 -10.99 -17.36
N GLN A 253 -14.80 -10.81 -16.22
CA GLN A 253 -14.08 -9.58 -15.91
C GLN A 253 -12.65 -9.87 -15.46
N VAL A 254 -11.77 -8.92 -15.79
CA VAL A 254 -10.40 -8.87 -15.31
C VAL A 254 -10.23 -7.59 -14.51
N TRP A 255 -9.80 -7.72 -13.27
CA TRP A 255 -9.41 -6.63 -12.38
C TRP A 255 -7.90 -6.47 -12.46
N ALA A 256 -7.45 -5.28 -12.87
CA ALA A 256 -6.08 -5.02 -13.23
C ALA A 256 -5.18 -4.79 -12.00
N GLY A 257 -3.93 -5.21 -12.12
CA GLY A 257 -2.95 -5.18 -11.03
C GLY A 257 -2.57 -3.78 -10.55
N THR A 258 -2.65 -2.79 -11.42
CA THR A 258 -2.28 -1.40 -11.12
C THR A 258 -3.45 -0.59 -10.55
N VAL A 259 -4.60 -1.21 -10.29
CA VAL A 259 -5.87 -0.51 -10.07
C VAL A 259 -6.40 -0.80 -8.67
N LEU A 260 -6.98 0.23 -8.03
CA LEU A 260 -7.75 0.06 -6.80
C LEU A 260 -9.18 -0.32 -7.15
N HIS A 261 -9.61 -1.49 -6.71
CA HIS A 261 -10.94 -2.04 -6.89
C HIS A 261 -11.76 -1.85 -5.61
N HIS A 262 -12.65 -0.86 -5.60
CA HIS A 262 -13.53 -0.54 -4.48
C HIS A 262 -14.86 -1.29 -4.61
N VAL A 263 -15.09 -2.27 -3.73
CA VAL A 263 -16.33 -3.03 -3.65
C VAL A 263 -17.33 -2.28 -2.77
N THR A 264 -18.28 -1.60 -3.42
CA THR A 264 -19.29 -0.73 -2.79
C THR A 264 -20.60 -1.45 -2.47
N ASP A 265 -20.88 -2.52 -3.22
CA ASP A 265 -21.93 -3.50 -2.90
C ASP A 265 -21.42 -4.91 -3.17
N ASN A 266 -22.14 -5.94 -2.72
CA ASN A 266 -21.76 -7.33 -2.94
C ASN A 266 -21.54 -7.59 -4.43
N VAL A 267 -20.37 -8.12 -4.77
CA VAL A 267 -20.06 -8.58 -6.11
C VAL A 267 -20.46 -10.04 -6.23
N ILE A 268 -21.23 -10.38 -7.26
CA ILE A 268 -21.67 -11.75 -7.52
C ILE A 268 -21.02 -12.22 -8.81
N VAL A 269 -20.30 -13.34 -8.76
CA VAL A 269 -19.78 -14.06 -9.93
C VAL A 269 -20.78 -15.17 -10.29
N PRO A 270 -21.59 -15.01 -11.35
CA PRO A 270 -22.63 -15.97 -11.69
C PRO A 270 -22.11 -17.25 -12.34
N ASP A 271 -23.01 -18.22 -12.55
CA ASP A 271 -22.74 -19.43 -13.32
C ASP A 271 -22.14 -19.12 -14.70
N GLY A 272 -21.08 -19.84 -15.07
CA GLY A 272 -20.38 -19.69 -16.34
C GLY A 272 -19.49 -18.45 -16.44
N MET A 273 -19.41 -17.62 -15.39
CA MET A 273 -18.58 -16.41 -15.38
C MET A 273 -17.31 -16.58 -14.56
N ALA A 274 -16.28 -15.83 -14.94
CA ALA A 274 -15.01 -15.75 -14.23
C ALA A 274 -14.68 -14.30 -13.84
N LEU A 275 -14.29 -14.12 -12.58
CA LEU A 275 -13.57 -12.93 -12.10
C LEU A 275 -12.09 -13.27 -11.98
N THR A 276 -11.26 -12.61 -12.79
CA THR A 276 -9.79 -12.71 -12.67
C THR A 276 -9.26 -11.44 -12.02
N ILE A 277 -8.45 -11.57 -10.98
CA ILE A 277 -7.77 -10.47 -10.29
C ILE A 277 -6.28 -10.66 -10.52
N ASN A 278 -5.65 -9.70 -11.20
CA ASN A 278 -4.25 -9.79 -11.61
C ASN A 278 -3.29 -9.44 -10.45
N PRO A 279 -2.03 -9.92 -10.49
CA PRO A 279 -1.00 -9.58 -9.51
C PRO A 279 -0.88 -8.09 -9.23
N GLY A 280 -0.71 -7.72 -7.96
CA GLY A 280 -0.58 -6.33 -7.50
C GLY A 280 -1.90 -5.61 -7.23
N ALA A 281 -3.03 -6.17 -7.64
CA ALA A 281 -4.33 -5.51 -7.47
C ALA A 281 -4.65 -5.30 -5.98
N VAL A 282 -5.26 -4.14 -5.69
CA VAL A 282 -5.79 -3.82 -4.37
C VAL A 282 -7.31 -3.83 -4.44
N VAL A 283 -7.95 -4.63 -3.60
CA VAL A 283 -9.39 -4.74 -3.47
C VAL A 283 -9.79 -4.23 -2.08
N LYS A 284 -10.50 -3.10 -2.04
CA LYS A 284 -11.01 -2.49 -0.81
C LYS A 284 -12.51 -2.64 -0.72
N PHE A 285 -13.01 -3.02 0.45
CA PHE A 285 -14.44 -3.28 0.67
C PHE A 285 -15.08 -2.23 1.57
N ASP A 286 -16.27 -1.79 1.18
CA ASP A 286 -17.19 -1.11 2.10
C ASP A 286 -17.69 -2.05 3.20
N ALA A 287 -18.24 -1.42 4.24
CA ALA A 287 -18.75 -2.14 5.39
C ALA A 287 -19.73 -3.27 5.00
N ASN A 288 -19.47 -4.47 5.51
CA ASN A 288 -20.30 -5.67 5.30
C ASN A 288 -20.47 -6.06 3.82
N LYS A 289 -19.49 -5.78 2.97
CA LYS A 289 -19.46 -6.22 1.57
C LYS A 289 -18.51 -7.38 1.36
N GLY A 290 -18.71 -8.11 0.27
CA GLY A 290 -17.86 -9.23 -0.10
C GLY A 290 -18.03 -9.64 -1.55
N ILE A 291 -17.32 -10.70 -1.92
CA ILE A 291 -17.47 -11.36 -3.22
C ILE A 291 -18.16 -12.70 -3.00
N THR A 292 -19.24 -12.97 -3.73
CA THR A 292 -19.94 -14.25 -3.74
C THR A 292 -19.76 -14.91 -5.10
N VAL A 293 -19.21 -16.13 -5.13
CA VAL A 293 -19.05 -16.93 -6.34
C VAL A 293 -20.09 -18.05 -6.31
N GLN A 294 -21.07 -17.97 -7.22
CA GLN A 294 -22.15 -18.94 -7.31
C GLN A 294 -21.66 -20.26 -7.91
N SER A 295 -22.46 -21.32 -7.77
CA SER A 295 -22.25 -22.60 -8.45
C SER A 295 -22.01 -22.40 -9.94
N GLY A 296 -20.86 -22.89 -10.43
CA GLY A 296 -20.42 -22.73 -11.83
C GLY A 296 -19.66 -21.44 -12.14
N GLY A 297 -19.64 -20.48 -11.21
CA GLY A 297 -18.77 -19.30 -11.26
C GLY A 297 -17.34 -19.59 -10.76
N THR A 298 -16.38 -18.75 -11.16
CA THR A 298 -14.96 -18.90 -10.80
C THR A 298 -14.31 -17.59 -10.37
N LEU A 299 -13.60 -17.59 -9.24
CA LEU A 299 -12.66 -16.53 -8.84
C LEU A 299 -11.21 -17.00 -9.07
N ILE A 300 -10.43 -16.20 -9.79
CA ILE A 300 -9.00 -16.44 -10.04
C ILE A 300 -8.25 -15.23 -9.48
N ALA A 301 -7.63 -15.37 -8.32
CA ALA A 301 -6.83 -14.33 -7.67
C ALA A 301 -5.41 -14.87 -7.46
N GLN A 302 -4.56 -14.77 -8.49
CA GLN A 302 -3.22 -15.34 -8.49
C GLN A 302 -2.20 -14.21 -8.52
N GLY A 303 -1.76 -13.76 -7.34
CA GLY A 303 -0.67 -12.81 -7.19
C GLY A 303 0.69 -13.45 -7.45
N SER A 304 1.73 -12.71 -7.10
CA SER A 304 3.10 -13.24 -7.03
C SER A 304 3.79 -12.75 -5.75
N LEU A 305 4.94 -13.32 -5.43
CA LEU A 305 5.73 -12.91 -4.25
C LEU A 305 6.07 -11.40 -4.25
N VAL A 306 6.34 -10.82 -5.42
CA VAL A 306 6.69 -9.39 -5.57
C VAL A 306 5.48 -8.49 -5.82
N GLN A 307 4.35 -9.06 -6.22
CA GLN A 307 3.10 -8.34 -6.48
C GLN A 307 1.91 -9.15 -5.93
N PRO A 308 1.79 -9.25 -4.59
CA PRO A 308 0.67 -9.94 -3.99
C PRO A 308 -0.64 -9.18 -4.27
N ILE A 309 -1.76 -9.90 -4.25
CA ILE A 309 -3.09 -9.29 -4.30
C ILE A 309 -3.52 -8.95 -2.88
N THR A 310 -4.02 -7.74 -2.63
CA THR A 310 -4.47 -7.34 -1.29
C THR A 310 -5.98 -7.17 -1.22
N PHE A 311 -6.64 -7.84 -0.28
CA PHE A 311 -8.05 -7.68 0.06
C PHE A 311 -8.14 -7.04 1.46
N THR A 312 -8.73 -5.86 1.57
CA THR A 312 -8.73 -5.10 2.84
C THR A 312 -9.94 -4.17 2.99
N SER A 313 -10.06 -3.53 4.16
CA SER A 313 -11.09 -2.52 4.45
C SER A 313 -10.87 -1.26 3.60
N ILE A 314 -11.95 -0.56 3.24
CA ILE A 314 -11.86 0.76 2.62
C ILE A 314 -11.11 1.78 3.50
N LYS A 315 -11.10 1.57 4.81
CA LYS A 315 -10.45 2.41 5.83
C LYS A 315 -8.95 2.11 6.01
N ASP A 316 -8.39 1.15 5.27
CA ASP A 316 -6.99 0.75 5.43
C ASP A 316 -6.05 1.67 4.65
N ASP A 317 -5.64 2.77 5.27
CA ASP A 317 -4.72 3.75 4.67
C ASP A 317 -3.32 3.19 4.43
N SER A 318 -2.95 2.10 5.11
CA SER A 318 -1.63 1.45 4.95
C SER A 318 -1.46 0.78 3.59
N VAL A 319 -2.56 0.55 2.88
CA VAL A 319 -2.59 -0.06 1.55
C VAL A 319 -3.21 0.93 0.59
N ALA A 320 -2.46 1.41 -0.42
CA ALA A 320 -3.00 2.30 -1.45
C ALA A 320 -3.60 3.64 -0.93
N GLY A 321 -3.20 4.10 0.26
CA GLY A 321 -3.58 5.41 0.80
C GLY A 321 -5.04 5.54 1.28
N ASP A 322 -5.43 6.76 1.64
CA ASP A 322 -6.77 7.14 2.15
C ASP A 322 -7.80 7.13 1.01
N SER A 323 -8.36 5.95 0.75
CA SER A 323 -9.28 5.71 -0.37
C SER A 323 -10.72 6.13 -0.07
N ASN A 324 -11.07 6.33 1.21
CA ASN A 324 -12.34 6.86 1.70
C ASN A 324 -12.34 8.40 1.84
N GLY A 325 -11.18 9.05 1.73
CA GLY A 325 -11.03 10.51 1.75
C GLY A 325 -11.35 11.12 3.11
N ASP A 326 -11.21 10.37 4.20
CA ASP A 326 -11.50 10.86 5.55
C ASP A 326 -10.25 11.28 6.35
N GLY A 327 -9.08 11.28 5.71
CA GLY A 327 -7.80 11.51 6.36
C GLY A 327 -7.49 10.35 7.28
N SER A 328 -7.20 10.65 8.56
CA SER A 328 -6.93 9.63 9.58
C SER A 328 -8.11 9.46 10.54
N VAL A 329 -9.33 9.77 10.10
CA VAL A 329 -10.52 9.81 10.99
C VAL A 329 -10.97 8.40 11.33
N THR A 330 -10.93 7.49 10.35
CA THR A 330 -11.20 6.07 10.59
C THR A 330 -9.94 5.23 10.45
N ALA A 331 -9.99 4.02 11.00
CA ALA A 331 -8.93 3.03 10.91
C ALA A 331 -9.56 1.67 10.62
N PRO A 332 -8.84 0.75 9.94
CA PRO A 332 -9.40 -0.55 9.62
C PRO A 332 -9.57 -1.38 10.90
N ALA A 333 -10.64 -2.16 10.97
CA ALA A 333 -10.94 -3.02 12.11
C ALA A 333 -11.34 -4.43 11.64
N PRO A 334 -11.05 -5.47 12.43
CA PRO A 334 -11.54 -6.82 12.14
C PRO A 334 -13.05 -6.83 11.87
N GLY A 335 -13.45 -7.44 10.75
CA GLY A 335 -14.86 -7.59 10.36
C GLY A 335 -15.45 -6.35 9.70
N ASP A 336 -14.61 -5.42 9.23
CA ASP A 336 -15.04 -4.30 8.41
C ASP A 336 -15.73 -4.80 7.14
N TRP A 337 -15.27 -5.89 6.54
CA TRP A 337 -15.92 -6.51 5.39
C TRP A 337 -16.22 -8.00 5.63
N THR A 338 -17.12 -8.54 4.81
CA THR A 338 -17.76 -9.83 5.10
C THR A 338 -16.82 -10.98 4.74
N TRP A 339 -16.62 -11.27 3.45
CA TRP A 339 -15.96 -12.50 3.01
C TRP A 339 -15.63 -12.54 1.52
N LEU A 340 -14.85 -13.56 1.16
CA LEU A 340 -14.85 -14.22 -0.13
C LEU A 340 -15.63 -15.52 0.03
N PHE A 341 -16.85 -15.56 -0.51
CA PHE A 341 -17.78 -16.67 -0.31
C PHE A 341 -17.98 -17.48 -1.59
N MET A 342 -17.57 -18.74 -1.56
CA MET A 342 -17.83 -19.71 -2.63
C MET A 342 -19.12 -20.47 -2.32
N ASP A 343 -20.23 -20.00 -2.88
CA ASP A 343 -21.56 -20.61 -2.76
C ASP A 343 -21.76 -21.67 -3.86
N GLY A 344 -21.09 -22.80 -3.69
CA GLY A 344 -20.97 -23.85 -4.72
C GLY A 344 -19.99 -23.52 -5.85
N GLY A 345 -19.44 -22.31 -5.89
CA GLY A 345 -18.46 -21.85 -6.88
C GLY A 345 -17.02 -22.31 -6.63
N GLN A 346 -16.11 -21.89 -7.50
CA GLN A 346 -14.70 -22.25 -7.43
C GLN A 346 -13.80 -21.04 -7.18
N ALA A 347 -12.71 -21.22 -6.43
CA ALA A 347 -11.68 -20.21 -6.30
C ALA A 347 -10.26 -20.77 -6.30
N THR A 348 -9.36 -20.06 -6.98
CA THR A 348 -7.91 -20.19 -6.82
C THR A 348 -7.38 -18.87 -6.28
N ILE A 349 -6.85 -18.90 -5.07
CA ILE A 349 -6.27 -17.75 -4.38
C ILE A 349 -4.81 -18.09 -4.08
N ASP A 350 -3.88 -17.32 -4.64
CA ASP A 350 -2.45 -17.56 -4.49
C ASP A 350 -1.71 -16.22 -4.32
N HIS A 351 -0.72 -16.17 -3.42
CA HIS A 351 0.02 -14.94 -3.10
C HIS A 351 -0.91 -13.75 -2.79
N ALA A 352 -1.84 -13.96 -1.86
CA ALA A 352 -2.81 -12.94 -1.45
C ALA A 352 -2.64 -12.56 0.03
N LEU A 353 -2.91 -11.29 0.32
CA LEU A 353 -3.00 -10.72 1.66
C LEU A 353 -4.47 -10.40 1.94
N LEU A 354 -5.09 -11.06 2.91
CA LEU A 354 -6.48 -10.87 3.27
C LEU A 354 -6.58 -10.36 4.72
N ARG A 355 -7.03 -9.11 4.87
CA ARG A 355 -7.02 -8.35 6.14
C ARG A 355 -8.40 -7.87 6.51
N TYR A 356 -8.71 -7.81 7.81
CA TYR A 356 -9.91 -7.11 8.31
C TYR A 356 -11.26 -7.68 7.86
N GLY A 357 -11.29 -8.91 7.33
CA GLY A 357 -12.51 -9.58 6.87
C GLY A 357 -13.24 -10.34 7.98
N ALA A 358 -14.15 -11.22 7.57
CA ALA A 358 -14.97 -12.07 8.44
C ALA A 358 -16.00 -11.32 9.31
N GLY A 359 -16.57 -10.22 8.79
CA GLY A 359 -17.73 -9.53 9.35
C GLY A 359 -19.08 -10.07 8.81
N PRO A 360 -20.23 -9.49 9.21
CA PRO A 360 -20.38 -8.35 10.12
C PRO A 360 -20.08 -8.70 11.57
N THR A 361 -19.62 -7.71 12.35
CA THR A 361 -19.42 -7.83 13.80
C THR A 361 -20.72 -7.96 14.60
N THR A 362 -21.87 -7.66 13.96
CA THR A 362 -23.19 -7.67 14.58
C THR A 362 -23.88 -9.04 14.58
N VAL A 363 -23.34 -10.02 13.86
CA VAL A 363 -23.92 -11.38 13.79
C VAL A 363 -23.32 -12.21 14.92
N GLY A 364 -24.12 -12.46 15.96
CA GLY A 364 -23.67 -13.09 17.21
C GLY A 364 -23.77 -14.62 17.25
N ASP A 365 -24.28 -15.28 16.21
CA ASP A 365 -24.51 -16.73 16.22
C ASP A 365 -23.45 -17.55 15.46
N GLY A 366 -22.46 -16.89 14.85
CA GLY A 366 -21.38 -17.56 14.12
C GLY A 366 -21.82 -18.22 12.81
N SER A 367 -22.99 -17.85 12.27
CA SER A 367 -23.46 -18.36 10.98
C SER A 367 -22.67 -17.80 9.79
N ASP A 368 -22.13 -16.58 9.89
CA ASP A 368 -21.37 -15.89 8.82
C ASP A 368 -19.85 -15.83 9.09
N ILE A 369 -19.24 -16.98 9.36
CA ILE A 369 -17.81 -17.06 9.73
C ILE A 369 -16.90 -17.33 8.54
N GLY A 370 -15.74 -16.67 8.50
CA GLY A 370 -14.63 -16.96 7.58
C GLY A 370 -14.33 -15.85 6.58
N VAL A 371 -13.07 -15.41 6.50
CA VAL A 371 -12.60 -14.55 5.40
C VAL A 371 -12.75 -15.28 4.07
N VAL A 372 -12.35 -16.56 4.03
CA VAL A 372 -12.63 -17.48 2.92
C VAL A 372 -13.67 -18.49 3.39
N ARG A 373 -14.84 -18.47 2.76
CA ARG A 373 -15.98 -19.30 3.16
C ARG A 373 -16.44 -20.16 2.00
N THR A 374 -16.82 -21.40 2.29
CA THR A 374 -17.43 -22.30 1.29
C THR A 374 -18.77 -22.83 1.74
N LYS A 375 -19.61 -23.19 0.76
CA LYS A 375 -20.86 -23.93 0.93
C LYS A 375 -21.10 -24.91 -0.22
N GLY A 376 -21.79 -26.02 0.05
CA GLY A 376 -22.26 -26.94 -0.98
C GLY A 376 -21.12 -27.65 -1.72
N SER A 377 -21.10 -27.55 -3.05
CA SER A 377 -20.09 -28.18 -3.91
C SER A 377 -18.87 -27.31 -4.20
N ALA A 378 -18.64 -26.26 -3.41
CA ALA A 378 -17.56 -25.32 -3.65
C ALA A 378 -16.17 -25.99 -3.60
N VAL A 379 -15.24 -25.50 -4.42
CA VAL A 379 -13.85 -25.99 -4.44
C VAL A 379 -12.91 -24.80 -4.35
N VAL A 380 -12.01 -24.82 -3.36
CA VAL A 380 -11.08 -23.71 -3.11
C VAL A 380 -9.67 -24.22 -3.00
N THR A 381 -8.75 -23.58 -3.72
CA THR A 381 -7.30 -23.69 -3.49
C THR A 381 -6.81 -22.35 -2.97
N LEU A 382 -6.22 -22.34 -1.77
CA LEU A 382 -5.58 -21.19 -1.14
C LEU A 382 -4.10 -21.50 -0.91
N ALA A 383 -3.20 -20.76 -1.55
CA ALA A 383 -1.77 -21.02 -1.47
C ALA A 383 -0.97 -19.74 -1.19
N ASN A 384 0.19 -19.88 -0.53
CA ASN A 384 1.19 -18.82 -0.36
C ASN A 384 0.60 -17.47 0.11
N SER A 385 -0.41 -17.53 0.97
CA SER A 385 -1.22 -16.36 1.34
C SER A 385 -1.11 -16.05 2.82
N VAL A 386 -1.58 -14.88 3.21
CA VAL A 386 -1.67 -14.46 4.61
C VAL A 386 -3.10 -14.01 4.90
N ILE A 387 -3.72 -14.60 5.90
CA ILE A 387 -4.97 -14.13 6.48
C ILE A 387 -4.67 -13.62 7.89
N HIS A 388 -4.97 -12.35 8.18
CA HIS A 388 -4.82 -11.79 9.52
C HIS A 388 -5.84 -10.68 9.81
N ASP A 389 -5.93 -10.29 11.08
CA ASP A 389 -6.89 -9.29 11.57
C ASP A 389 -8.35 -9.59 11.21
N SER A 390 -8.72 -10.87 11.08
CA SER A 390 -10.10 -11.28 10.81
C SER A 390 -10.94 -11.25 12.09
N PHE A 391 -12.21 -10.84 12.02
CA PHE A 391 -13.07 -10.81 13.22
C PHE A 391 -13.46 -12.21 13.71
N TRP A 392 -13.83 -13.09 12.78
CA TRP A 392 -14.17 -14.48 13.05
C TRP A 392 -13.10 -15.43 12.51
N GLY A 393 -13.47 -16.23 11.51
CA GLY A 393 -12.62 -17.29 11.00
C GLY A 393 -11.66 -16.82 9.91
N GLY A 394 -10.54 -17.51 9.74
CA GLY A 394 -9.72 -17.38 8.55
C GLY A 394 -10.36 -18.13 7.38
N VAL A 395 -10.40 -19.46 7.49
CA VAL A 395 -11.00 -20.38 6.50
C VAL A 395 -12.14 -21.16 7.15
N THR A 396 -13.34 -21.10 6.55
CA THR A 396 -14.51 -21.86 7.01
C THR A 396 -15.13 -22.65 5.87
N ALA A 397 -15.17 -23.97 5.99
CA ALA A 397 -16.00 -24.81 5.14
C ALA A 397 -17.34 -25.11 5.83
N TRP A 398 -18.40 -24.40 5.46
CA TRP A 398 -19.72 -24.46 6.12
C TRP A 398 -20.77 -25.11 5.24
N GLU A 399 -21.46 -26.15 5.73
CA GLU A 399 -22.45 -26.91 4.95
C GLU A 399 -21.89 -27.46 3.63
N GLY A 400 -20.58 -27.75 3.59
CA GLY A 400 -19.90 -28.34 2.44
C GLY A 400 -18.71 -27.52 1.91
N GLY A 401 -18.19 -27.98 0.78
CA GLY A 401 -17.00 -27.48 0.12
C GLY A 401 -15.76 -28.35 0.35
N ASP A 402 -14.84 -28.29 -0.60
CA ASP A 402 -13.51 -28.92 -0.55
C ASP A 402 -12.44 -27.84 -0.65
N VAL A 403 -11.72 -27.61 0.45
CA VAL A 403 -10.73 -26.54 0.57
C VAL A 403 -9.34 -27.14 0.75
N THR A 404 -8.41 -26.77 -0.12
CA THR A 404 -6.98 -27.08 0.04
C THR A 404 -6.23 -25.79 0.36
N VAL A 405 -5.46 -25.81 1.45
CA VAL A 405 -4.68 -24.68 1.93
C VAL A 405 -3.21 -25.09 2.02
N THR A 406 -2.30 -24.39 1.34
CA THR A 406 -0.87 -24.69 1.36
C THR A 406 -0.01 -23.46 1.60
N ASN A 407 1.14 -23.62 2.28
CA ASN A 407 2.12 -22.54 2.49
C ASN A 407 1.48 -21.25 3.01
N THR A 408 0.44 -21.31 3.84
CA THR A 408 -0.38 -20.13 4.18
C THR A 408 -0.30 -19.82 5.67
N LEU A 409 -0.27 -18.52 5.98
CA LEU A 409 -0.31 -18.01 7.35
C LEU A 409 -1.74 -17.62 7.70
N ILE A 410 -2.23 -18.06 8.87
CA ILE A 410 -3.53 -17.63 9.41
C ILE A 410 -3.32 -17.19 10.86
N LEU A 411 -3.43 -15.87 11.08
CA LEU A 411 -2.91 -15.21 12.28
C LEU A 411 -4.02 -14.44 13.00
N GLY A 412 -4.08 -14.58 14.32
CA GLY A 412 -4.93 -13.71 15.15
C GLY A 412 -6.44 -13.83 14.90
N ALA A 413 -6.91 -14.92 14.28
CA ALA A 413 -8.33 -15.16 14.02
C ALA A 413 -9.03 -15.73 15.25
N GLU A 414 -10.36 -15.57 15.35
CA GLU A 414 -11.15 -16.29 16.35
C GLU A 414 -11.06 -17.82 16.11
N ARG A 415 -11.17 -18.23 14.85
CA ARG A 415 -10.93 -19.61 14.41
C ARG A 415 -10.06 -19.59 13.16
N ALA A 416 -8.81 -20.03 13.22
CA ALA A 416 -8.00 -20.05 12.01
C ALA A 416 -8.65 -20.92 10.92
N VAL A 417 -9.03 -22.16 11.27
CA VAL A 417 -9.69 -23.09 10.34
C VAL A 417 -10.87 -23.80 10.98
N THR A 418 -12.03 -23.73 10.32
CA THR A 418 -13.24 -24.45 10.69
C THR A 418 -13.70 -25.37 9.55
N SER A 419 -14.05 -26.62 9.89
CA SER A 419 -14.75 -27.53 8.98
C SER A 419 -16.10 -27.96 9.58
N ASP A 420 -17.19 -27.43 9.07
CA ASP A 420 -18.57 -27.71 9.46
C ASP A 420 -19.33 -28.34 8.28
N GLY A 421 -19.35 -29.67 8.22
CA GLY A 421 -19.90 -30.43 7.09
C GLY A 421 -19.05 -30.43 5.80
N GLY A 422 -18.13 -29.48 5.64
CA GLY A 422 -17.14 -29.45 4.56
C GLY A 422 -15.82 -30.18 4.86
N ALA A 423 -14.93 -30.22 3.88
CA ALA A 423 -13.59 -30.79 3.99
C ALA A 423 -12.52 -29.69 3.83
N VAL A 424 -11.53 -29.67 4.72
CA VAL A 424 -10.38 -28.77 4.63
C VAL A 424 -9.08 -29.59 4.79
N ARG A 425 -8.12 -29.38 3.89
CA ARG A 425 -6.79 -29.99 3.90
C ARG A 425 -5.71 -28.91 4.00
N LEU A 426 -4.85 -28.99 5.00
CA LEU A 426 -3.73 -28.08 5.22
C LEU A 426 -2.41 -28.81 4.97
N ALA A 427 -1.48 -28.17 4.26
CA ALA A 427 -0.10 -28.62 4.17
C ALA A 427 0.87 -27.45 4.26
N HIS A 428 1.90 -27.54 5.12
CA HIS A 428 2.88 -26.46 5.27
C HIS A 428 2.24 -25.11 5.63
N CYS A 429 1.30 -25.08 6.58
CA CYS A 429 0.69 -23.83 7.02
C CYS A 429 1.25 -23.40 8.39
N THR A 430 1.16 -22.10 8.68
CA THR A 430 1.48 -21.55 10.00
C THR A 430 0.26 -20.85 10.58
N LEU A 431 -0.30 -21.40 11.65
CA LEU A 431 -1.47 -20.87 12.35
C LEU A 431 -0.99 -20.40 13.71
N ASP A 432 -0.99 -19.10 13.97
CA ASP A 432 -0.46 -18.54 15.22
C ASP A 432 -1.38 -17.48 15.85
N ALA A 433 -1.32 -17.38 17.18
CA ALA A 433 -2.02 -16.36 17.98
C ALA A 433 -3.55 -16.31 17.78
N ASN A 434 -4.15 -17.40 17.31
CA ASN A 434 -5.60 -17.51 17.10
C ASN A 434 -6.34 -17.70 18.45
N HIS A 435 -7.66 -17.55 18.52
CA HIS A 435 -8.40 -18.04 19.69
C HIS A 435 -8.50 -19.57 19.65
N PHE A 436 -8.86 -20.11 18.49
CA PHE A 436 -8.73 -21.53 18.16
C PHE A 436 -7.96 -21.72 16.86
N GLY A 437 -6.98 -22.63 16.85
CA GLY A 437 -6.25 -22.98 15.63
C GLY A 437 -7.12 -23.81 14.69
N LEU A 438 -7.49 -25.02 15.12
CA LEU A 438 -8.26 -25.98 14.35
C LEU A 438 -9.59 -26.31 15.04
N TRP A 439 -10.69 -26.25 14.29
CA TRP A 439 -12.01 -26.61 14.79
C TRP A 439 -12.85 -27.45 13.80
N PRO A 440 -12.89 -28.79 13.95
CA PRO A 440 -13.78 -29.66 13.21
C PRO A 440 -15.17 -29.71 13.87
N HIS A 441 -16.13 -28.98 13.29
CA HIS A 441 -17.56 -29.01 13.65
C HIS A 441 -18.32 -30.09 12.85
N GLY A 442 -17.90 -31.35 12.96
CA GLY A 442 -18.52 -32.46 12.22
C GLY A 442 -18.15 -32.52 10.72
N GLY A 443 -17.34 -31.57 10.23
CA GLY A 443 -16.62 -31.69 8.96
C GLY A 443 -15.33 -32.49 9.06
N ARG A 444 -14.63 -32.63 7.92
CA ARG A 444 -13.36 -33.34 7.80
C ARG A 444 -12.21 -32.34 7.75
N LEU A 445 -11.28 -32.44 8.70
CA LEU A 445 -10.11 -31.58 8.77
C LEU A 445 -8.85 -32.44 8.80
N GLU A 446 -8.01 -32.27 7.79
CA GLU A 446 -6.73 -32.96 7.65
C GLU A 446 -5.59 -31.95 7.60
N VAL A 447 -4.56 -32.18 8.39
CA VAL A 447 -3.44 -31.26 8.53
C VAL A 447 -2.13 -32.04 8.47
N THR A 448 -1.22 -31.59 7.62
CA THR A 448 0.12 -32.19 7.47
C THR A 448 1.18 -31.08 7.44
N ASN A 449 2.39 -31.36 7.94
CA ASN A 449 3.55 -30.47 7.83
C ASN A 449 3.33 -29.04 8.33
N SER A 450 2.38 -28.81 9.24
CA SER A 450 1.95 -27.46 9.63
C SER A 450 2.34 -27.13 11.07
N THR A 451 2.38 -25.84 11.38
CA THR A 451 2.59 -25.34 12.74
C THR A 451 1.30 -24.68 13.22
N ILE A 452 0.82 -25.10 14.39
CA ILE A 452 -0.39 -24.57 15.02
C ILE A 452 -0.01 -24.18 16.44
N THR A 453 0.16 -22.88 16.65
CA THR A 453 0.82 -22.37 17.84
C THR A 453 0.10 -21.21 18.49
N ASN A 454 0.38 -21.04 19.79
CA ASN A 454 -0.01 -19.89 20.59
C ASN A 454 -1.50 -19.50 20.54
N SER A 455 -2.39 -20.47 20.27
CA SER A 455 -3.81 -20.16 20.31
C SER A 455 -4.21 -19.86 21.75
N THR A 456 -4.95 -18.78 21.97
CA THR A 456 -5.30 -18.27 23.31
C THR A 456 -6.26 -19.19 24.07
N ASN A 457 -6.95 -20.12 23.38
CA ASN A 457 -7.77 -21.16 24.00
C ASN A 457 -7.27 -22.57 23.68
N LYS A 458 -7.32 -22.98 22.41
CA LYS A 458 -6.79 -24.29 21.98
C LYS A 458 -6.21 -24.23 20.58
N ASN A 459 -4.99 -24.77 20.42
CA ASN A 459 -4.43 -25.01 19.10
C ASN A 459 -5.27 -26.01 18.29
N VAL A 460 -5.72 -27.08 18.95
CA VAL A 460 -6.56 -28.11 18.33
C VAL A 460 -7.78 -28.37 19.21
N ASN A 461 -8.97 -28.16 18.65
CA ASN A 461 -10.22 -28.58 19.26
C ASN A 461 -10.77 -29.83 18.54
N GLY A 462 -11.47 -30.71 19.27
CA GLY A 462 -12.00 -31.95 18.70
C GLY A 462 -10.92 -32.94 18.25
N GLY A 463 -11.21 -33.73 17.22
CA GLY A 463 -10.31 -34.77 16.70
C GLY A 463 -10.05 -34.68 15.20
N PRO A 464 -9.39 -33.62 14.70
CA PRO A 464 -8.92 -33.58 13.32
C PRO A 464 -7.78 -34.59 13.11
N ASP A 465 -7.57 -34.97 11.84
CA ASP A 465 -6.46 -35.86 11.46
C ASP A 465 -5.20 -35.01 11.20
N VAL A 466 -4.31 -35.00 12.19
CA VAL A 466 -3.07 -34.20 12.16
C VAL A 466 -1.87 -35.14 12.06
N ARG A 467 -0.95 -34.87 11.14
CA ARG A 467 0.29 -35.64 10.93
C ARG A 467 1.48 -34.71 10.70
N TYR A 468 2.68 -35.15 11.09
CA TYR A 468 3.94 -34.41 10.88
C TYR A 468 3.82 -32.91 11.13
N SER A 469 3.11 -32.52 12.19
CA SER A 469 2.82 -31.11 12.49
C SER A 469 3.26 -30.76 13.90
N ASN A 470 3.55 -29.48 14.11
CA ASN A 470 3.87 -28.94 15.43
C ASN A 470 2.63 -28.31 16.05
N ILE A 471 2.25 -28.76 17.24
CA ILE A 471 1.14 -28.22 18.03
C ILE A 471 1.75 -27.68 19.32
N TRP A 472 1.90 -26.37 19.47
CA TRP A 472 2.65 -25.82 20.61
C TRP A 472 2.07 -24.54 21.23
N SER A 473 2.05 -24.49 22.56
CA SER A 473 1.82 -23.27 23.34
C SER A 473 2.71 -23.26 24.60
N PRO A 474 3.09 -22.07 25.14
CA PRO A 474 3.87 -21.97 26.37
C PRO A 474 3.21 -22.63 27.58
N SER A 475 1.88 -22.65 27.62
CA SER A 475 1.08 -23.30 28.65
C SER A 475 0.94 -24.81 28.48
N GLY A 476 1.42 -25.36 27.37
CA GLY A 476 1.21 -26.74 26.95
C GLY A 476 -0.15 -26.95 26.29
N ASP A 477 -0.23 -27.92 25.38
CA ASP A 477 -1.43 -28.26 24.63
C ASP A 477 -2.05 -29.59 25.06
N SER A 478 -3.38 -29.67 24.96
CA SER A 478 -4.16 -30.86 25.33
C SER A 478 -4.31 -31.89 24.20
N TYR A 479 -3.39 -31.95 23.24
CA TYR A 479 -3.45 -32.88 22.09
C TYR A 479 -2.57 -34.11 22.31
N GLU A 480 -2.92 -35.26 21.72
CA GLU A 480 -2.15 -36.50 21.84
C GLU A 480 -0.82 -36.40 21.08
N LEU A 481 0.26 -36.14 21.81
CA LEU A 481 1.61 -35.95 21.26
C LEU A 481 2.31 -37.28 20.95
N GLY A 482 3.19 -37.28 19.95
CA GLY A 482 4.05 -38.44 19.60
C GLY A 482 3.40 -39.50 18.70
N VAL A 483 2.24 -39.20 18.13
CA VAL A 483 1.54 -40.05 17.14
C VAL A 483 1.64 -39.41 15.75
N ASN A 484 1.80 -40.21 14.70
CA ASN A 484 1.84 -39.77 13.29
C ASN A 484 2.88 -38.68 12.96
N GLY A 485 4.02 -38.65 13.65
CA GLY A 485 5.09 -37.66 13.40
C GLY A 485 4.83 -36.28 14.01
N ASN A 486 3.76 -36.10 14.80
CA ASN A 486 3.47 -34.81 15.44
C ASN A 486 4.40 -34.52 16.62
N ILE A 487 4.78 -33.26 16.76
CA ILE A 487 5.63 -32.73 17.82
C ILE A 487 4.93 -31.57 18.56
N SER A 488 5.46 -31.20 19.73
CA SER A 488 5.01 -30.03 20.50
C SER A 488 6.22 -29.35 21.11
N VAL A 489 6.75 -28.38 20.37
CA VAL A 489 7.98 -27.68 20.70
C VAL A 489 7.88 -26.24 20.22
N ASP A 490 8.61 -25.34 20.89
CA ASP A 490 8.70 -23.94 20.46
C ASP A 490 9.22 -23.89 19.02
N PRO A 491 8.48 -23.28 18.07
CA PRO A 491 8.95 -23.11 16.70
C PRO A 491 10.27 -22.35 16.57
N LEU A 492 10.64 -21.55 17.57
CA LEU A 492 11.78 -20.64 17.51
C LEU A 492 11.70 -19.74 16.27
N PHE A 493 10.55 -19.11 16.02
CA PHE A 493 10.39 -18.12 14.95
C PHE A 493 11.35 -16.94 15.14
N LYS A 494 11.83 -16.34 14.04
CA LYS A 494 12.78 -15.23 14.09
C LYS A 494 12.23 -14.00 14.82
N ASP A 495 11.01 -13.58 14.51
CA ASP A 495 10.34 -12.45 15.17
C ASP A 495 8.82 -12.49 14.91
N ALA A 496 8.12 -13.46 15.52
CA ALA A 496 6.68 -13.64 15.31
C ALA A 496 5.85 -12.41 15.74
N GLU A 497 6.29 -11.67 16.77
CA GLU A 497 5.63 -10.44 17.24
C GLU A 497 5.57 -9.36 16.16
N ARG A 498 6.53 -9.35 15.23
CA ARG A 498 6.55 -8.44 14.06
C ARG A 498 6.17 -9.14 12.74
N GLY A 499 5.56 -10.32 12.81
CA GLY A 499 5.09 -11.05 11.63
C GLY A 499 6.15 -11.86 10.88
N ASN A 500 7.36 -12.02 11.43
CA ASN A 500 8.41 -12.84 10.82
C ASN A 500 8.37 -14.28 11.35
N TYR A 501 7.58 -15.11 10.68
CA TYR A 501 7.39 -16.54 10.98
C TYR A 501 8.42 -17.47 10.32
N ARG A 502 9.52 -16.93 9.78
CA ARG A 502 10.64 -17.78 9.37
C ARG A 502 11.25 -18.46 10.59
N LEU A 503 11.67 -19.71 10.43
CA LEU A 503 12.34 -20.46 11.50
C LEU A 503 13.70 -19.82 11.84
N GLY A 504 14.02 -19.81 13.13
CA GLY A 504 15.34 -19.46 13.64
C GLY A 504 16.30 -20.63 13.54
N TYR A 505 17.60 -20.33 13.58
CA TYR A 505 18.64 -21.36 13.63
C TYR A 505 18.39 -22.32 14.81
N ARG A 506 18.46 -23.63 14.54
CA ARG A 506 18.16 -24.74 15.48
C ARG A 506 16.70 -24.86 15.91
N SER A 507 15.77 -24.28 15.15
CA SER A 507 14.38 -24.67 15.31
C SER A 507 14.23 -26.19 15.19
N PRO A 508 13.50 -26.85 16.10
CA PRO A 508 13.23 -28.28 16.02
C PRO A 508 12.24 -28.65 14.90
N LEU A 509 11.74 -27.66 14.16
CA LEU A 509 10.85 -27.84 13.02
C LEU A 509 11.63 -27.98 11.70
N ILE A 510 12.94 -27.68 11.72
CA ILE A 510 13.83 -27.83 10.59
C ILE A 510 14.02 -29.32 10.29
N ASP A 511 13.91 -29.72 9.02
CA ASP A 511 14.01 -31.09 8.52
C ASP A 511 13.06 -32.10 9.21
N ALA A 512 11.92 -31.62 9.70
CA ALA A 512 10.98 -32.39 10.52
C ALA A 512 9.68 -32.79 9.79
N ALA A 513 9.40 -32.22 8.62
CA ALA A 513 8.18 -32.50 7.86
C ALA A 513 8.24 -33.85 7.11
N ASP A 514 7.08 -34.35 6.71
CA ASP A 514 6.97 -35.41 5.70
C ASP A 514 7.20 -34.82 4.31
N GLY A 515 8.42 -34.89 3.80
CA GLY A 515 8.80 -34.38 2.48
C GLY A 515 8.14 -35.10 1.30
N THR A 516 7.35 -36.17 1.53
CA THR A 516 6.53 -36.78 0.48
C THR A 516 5.18 -36.07 0.28
N ALA A 517 4.82 -35.17 1.19
CA ALA A 517 3.58 -34.41 1.17
C ALA A 517 3.84 -32.90 1.01
N GLY A 518 3.00 -32.23 0.21
CA GLY A 518 3.02 -30.77 0.05
C GLY A 518 3.71 -30.27 -1.23
N PRO A 519 3.77 -28.93 -1.41
CA PRO A 519 4.34 -28.30 -2.59
C PRO A 519 5.88 -28.29 -2.57
N ALA A 520 6.47 -28.18 -3.77
CA ALA A 520 7.92 -28.21 -3.98
C ALA A 520 8.68 -26.98 -3.44
N THR A 521 7.97 -25.87 -3.22
CA THR A 521 8.50 -24.64 -2.64
C THR A 521 7.69 -24.20 -1.43
N ASP A 522 8.26 -23.36 -0.60
CA ASP A 522 7.62 -22.72 0.56
C ASP A 522 6.87 -21.43 0.18
N PHE A 523 6.39 -20.68 1.19
CA PHE A 523 5.71 -19.38 1.03
C PHE A 523 6.59 -18.33 0.34
N ALA A 524 7.91 -18.36 0.54
CA ALA A 524 8.85 -17.39 -0.02
C ALA A 524 9.44 -17.84 -1.38
N GLY A 525 8.98 -18.97 -1.92
CA GLY A 525 9.48 -19.54 -3.17
C GLY A 525 10.79 -20.33 -3.02
N ALA A 526 11.30 -20.54 -1.80
CA ALA A 526 12.45 -21.39 -1.55
C ALA A 526 12.08 -22.87 -1.81
N SER A 527 12.97 -23.61 -2.48
CA SER A 527 12.81 -25.06 -2.66
C SER A 527 12.99 -25.79 -1.33
N ARG A 528 12.37 -26.97 -1.19
CA ARG A 528 12.62 -27.84 -0.02
C ARG A 528 14.11 -28.14 0.14
N TYR A 529 14.63 -27.99 1.36
CA TYR A 529 16.05 -27.88 1.64
C TYR A 529 16.45 -28.68 2.90
N ASP A 530 17.38 -29.62 2.73
CA ASP A 530 17.99 -30.38 3.82
C ASP A 530 19.09 -29.53 4.49
N ASP A 531 18.86 -29.06 5.72
CA ASP A 531 19.88 -28.33 6.47
C ASP A 531 20.93 -29.32 7.03
N PRO A 532 22.18 -29.31 6.54
CA PRO A 532 23.16 -30.34 6.88
C PRO A 532 23.65 -30.30 8.34
N ARG A 533 23.16 -29.33 9.13
CA ARG A 533 23.52 -29.11 10.54
C ARG A 533 22.41 -29.54 11.48
N THR A 534 21.21 -29.80 10.97
CA THR A 534 20.06 -30.25 11.73
C THR A 534 19.92 -31.76 11.55
N ALA A 535 19.38 -32.42 12.58
CA ALA A 535 19.15 -33.85 12.51
C ALA A 535 17.80 -34.10 11.83
N ASN A 536 17.81 -34.89 10.76
CA ASN A 536 16.62 -35.16 9.97
C ASN A 536 15.66 -36.03 10.78
N THR A 537 14.53 -35.45 11.19
CA THR A 537 13.49 -36.16 11.96
C THR A 537 12.23 -36.44 11.13
N GLY A 538 12.10 -35.78 9.98
CA GLY A 538 11.02 -35.97 9.02
C GLY A 538 11.26 -37.10 8.04
N VAL A 539 10.57 -37.02 6.90
CA VAL A 539 10.71 -37.95 5.77
C VAL A 539 11.32 -37.20 4.60
N ALA A 540 12.28 -37.81 3.92
CA ALA A 540 12.88 -37.19 2.74
C ALA A 540 11.84 -37.05 1.59
N THR A 541 11.94 -35.94 0.87
CA THR A 541 11.35 -35.78 -0.46
C THR A 541 11.87 -36.84 -1.43
N PRO A 542 11.19 -37.10 -2.57
CA PRO A 542 11.74 -37.97 -3.62
C PRO A 542 13.13 -37.55 -4.12
N GLY A 543 13.48 -36.26 -3.98
CA GLY A 543 14.79 -35.72 -4.33
C GLY A 543 15.86 -35.86 -3.24
N GLY A 544 15.52 -36.40 -2.08
CA GLY A 544 16.43 -36.60 -0.95
C GLY A 544 16.56 -35.41 0.00
N ALA A 545 15.97 -34.26 -0.32
CA ALA A 545 15.87 -33.12 0.60
C ALA A 545 14.90 -33.44 1.75
N PHE A 546 15.10 -32.85 2.92
CA PHE A 546 14.14 -32.84 4.01
C PHE A 546 13.45 -31.48 4.02
N ALA A 547 12.18 -31.46 4.42
CA ALA A 547 11.37 -30.25 4.42
C ALA A 547 11.09 -29.81 5.85
N ASP A 548 10.76 -28.54 6.01
CA ASP A 548 10.42 -27.97 7.30
C ASP A 548 8.92 -28.01 7.58
N MET A 549 8.55 -28.09 8.86
CA MET A 549 7.17 -27.87 9.28
C MET A 549 6.84 -26.38 9.27
N GLY A 550 5.66 -26.03 8.73
CA GLY A 550 5.18 -24.65 8.62
C GLY A 550 5.30 -24.10 7.21
N ALA A 551 4.95 -22.81 7.06
CA ALA A 551 4.87 -22.14 5.77
C ALA A 551 6.20 -21.76 5.14
N PHE A 552 7.28 -21.72 5.93
CA PHE A 552 8.61 -21.30 5.48
C PHE A 552 9.61 -22.43 5.60
N GLU A 553 10.50 -22.50 4.62
CA GLU A 553 11.73 -23.27 4.70
C GLU A 553 12.82 -22.45 5.38
N PHE A 554 13.60 -23.08 6.25
CA PHE A 554 14.83 -22.54 6.78
C PHE A 554 15.93 -22.72 5.75
N VAL A 555 16.23 -21.62 5.06
CA VAL A 555 17.41 -21.54 4.21
C VAL A 555 18.23 -20.34 4.70
N GLU A 556 19.36 -20.62 5.35
CA GLU A 556 20.20 -19.57 5.95
C GLU A 556 20.68 -18.54 4.92
N THR A 557 20.88 -18.97 3.67
CA THR A 557 21.34 -18.12 2.57
C THR A 557 20.23 -17.74 1.58
N ALA A 558 18.96 -17.93 1.91
CA ALA A 558 17.88 -17.49 1.02
C ALA A 558 17.84 -15.96 0.94
N ASP A 559 17.45 -15.47 -0.23
CA ASP A 559 17.23 -14.05 -0.46
C ASP A 559 16.23 -13.53 0.58
N SER A 560 16.66 -12.52 1.33
CA SER A 560 15.84 -11.84 2.32
C SER A 560 15.32 -10.55 1.71
N ASN A 561 14.01 -10.30 1.86
CA ASN A 561 13.45 -9.01 1.49
C ASN A 561 14.01 -7.87 2.37
N VAL A 562 14.55 -8.16 3.55
CA VAL A 562 15.35 -7.20 4.33
C VAL A 562 16.82 -7.59 4.20
N ASP A 563 17.65 -6.74 3.60
CA ASP A 563 19.07 -6.99 3.42
C ASP A 563 19.88 -5.83 3.98
N LEU A 564 20.42 -5.99 5.18
CA LEU A 564 21.14 -4.93 5.89
C LEU A 564 22.63 -5.01 5.57
N LEU A 565 23.09 -4.08 4.74
CA LEU A 565 24.48 -3.96 4.36
C LEU A 565 25.16 -2.81 5.11
N VAL A 566 26.36 -3.05 5.64
CA VAL A 566 27.23 -1.95 6.08
C VAL A 566 27.77 -1.25 4.84
N THR A 567 27.22 -0.08 4.51
CA THR A 567 27.57 0.69 3.30
C THR A 567 28.71 1.67 3.53
N SER A 568 28.99 2.03 4.78
CA SER A 568 30.14 2.85 5.12
C SER A 568 30.71 2.45 6.48
N VAL A 569 32.03 2.57 6.62
CA VAL A 569 32.74 2.49 7.90
C VAL A 569 33.78 3.60 7.92
N THR A 570 33.73 4.45 8.94
CA THR A 570 34.65 5.57 9.14
C THR A 570 35.33 5.44 10.51
N GLY A 571 36.63 5.70 10.55
CA GLY A 571 37.42 5.59 11.78
C GLY A 571 38.89 5.93 11.54
N PRO A 572 39.70 6.02 12.61
CA PRO A 572 41.12 6.34 12.50
C PRO A 572 41.89 5.20 11.81
N SER A 573 42.82 5.56 10.91
CA SER A 573 43.64 4.60 10.14
C SER A 573 44.73 3.89 10.98
N ALA A 574 44.92 4.31 12.23
CA ALA A 574 45.79 3.68 13.21
C ALA A 574 45.25 3.95 14.63
N ALA A 575 45.52 3.02 15.55
CA ALA A 575 45.17 3.16 16.96
C ALA A 575 46.34 2.75 17.86
N VAL A 576 46.44 3.36 19.05
CA VAL A 576 47.48 3.06 20.05
C VAL A 576 46.95 2.03 21.04
N ALA A 577 47.75 1.01 21.33
CA ALA A 577 47.38 -0.02 22.30
C ALA A 577 47.11 0.58 23.69
N GLY A 578 45.88 0.39 24.18
CA GLY A 578 45.43 0.92 25.47
C GLY A 578 44.59 2.21 25.39
N GLU A 579 44.43 2.80 24.20
CA GLU A 579 43.56 3.97 23.99
C GLU A 579 42.23 3.58 23.31
N GLN A 580 41.20 4.39 23.53
CA GLN A 580 39.91 4.22 22.84
C GLN A 580 39.99 4.78 21.42
N ALA A 581 39.51 4.01 20.44
CA ALA A 581 39.29 4.46 19.07
C ALA A 581 37.80 4.36 18.75
N THR A 582 37.24 5.41 18.17
CA THR A 582 35.85 5.44 17.72
C THR A 582 35.79 5.01 16.26
N ILE A 583 34.91 4.06 15.96
CA ILE A 583 34.55 3.66 14.61
C ILE A 583 33.05 3.94 14.46
N GLU A 584 32.70 4.56 13.36
CA GLU A 584 31.33 4.81 12.94
C GLU A 584 31.04 3.94 11.71
N TRP A 585 29.80 3.53 11.54
CA TRP A 585 29.38 2.80 10.34
C TRP A 585 27.94 3.14 9.97
N THR A 586 27.63 3.06 8.69
CA THR A 586 26.27 3.18 8.16
C THR A 586 25.77 1.80 7.76
N ILE A 587 24.58 1.45 8.22
CA ILE A 587 23.84 0.28 7.73
C ILE A 587 22.74 0.79 6.82
N THR A 588 22.66 0.23 5.62
CA THR A 588 21.59 0.49 4.66
C THR A 588 20.83 -0.80 4.42
N ASN A 589 19.51 -0.73 4.51
CA ASN A 589 18.67 -1.79 3.97
C ASN A 589 18.66 -1.69 2.45
N VAL A 590 19.39 -2.59 1.79
CA VAL A 590 19.40 -2.73 0.33
C VAL A 590 18.36 -3.75 -0.15
N GLY A 591 17.62 -4.36 0.78
CA GLY A 591 16.46 -5.20 0.48
C GLY A 591 15.21 -4.40 0.15
N THR A 592 14.20 -5.08 -0.40
CA THR A 592 12.93 -4.50 -0.85
C THR A 592 11.87 -4.32 0.26
N GLY A 593 12.04 -4.99 1.39
CA GLY A 593 11.13 -4.99 2.54
C GLY A 593 11.61 -4.03 3.62
N PRO A 594 10.70 -3.40 4.39
CA PRO A 594 11.07 -2.48 5.46
C PRO A 594 11.78 -3.23 6.61
N ALA A 595 12.82 -2.60 7.17
CA ALA A 595 13.48 -3.07 8.38
C ALA A 595 12.93 -2.29 9.58
N PHE A 596 12.64 -2.96 10.71
CA PHE A 596 12.22 -2.34 11.97
C PHE A 596 13.08 -2.80 13.14
N GLY A 597 13.50 -1.88 14.00
CA GLY A 597 14.30 -2.20 15.18
C GLY A 597 14.63 -0.96 16.02
N PRO A 598 15.15 -1.15 17.24
CA PRO A 598 15.41 -0.07 18.20
C PRO A 598 16.72 0.69 17.92
N TRP A 599 17.14 0.75 16.65
CA TRP A 599 18.41 1.35 16.24
C TRP A 599 18.46 2.86 16.42
#